data_AF-A0A820NH72-F1
#
_entry.id   AF-A0A820NH72-F1
#
_cell.length_a   1.000
_cell.length_b   1.000
_cell.length_c   1.000
_cell.angle_alpha   90.00
_cell.angle_beta   90.00
_cell.angle_gamma   90.00
#
_symmetry.space_group_name_H-M   'P 1'
#
loop_
_entity.id
_entity.type
_entity.pdbx_description
1 polymer ?
#
loop_
_entity_poly.entity_id
_entity_poly.type
_entity_poly.pdbx_seq_one_letter_code
_entity_poly.pdbx_strand_id
1 'polypeptide(L)'
;MTGGNILSIGEKDYGIVPRAVKTIFDTVQNRHDCRITISASYLEIYKDDIIDLLDVNDKDLDVRDDAAGNTVVIGASEHTCHSIDDVVSLLKKGSNVRHT
;
A
#
# COMPACT_ATOMS: atom_id res chain seq x y z
N MET A 1 -9.31 21.38 -3.59
CA MET A 1 -8.30 20.37 -3.99
C MET A 1 -8.72 19.05 -3.37
N THR A 2 -9.51 18.28 -4.11
CA THR A 2 -10.21 17.09 -3.61
C THR A 2 -9.38 15.84 -3.88
N GLY A 3 -9.01 15.12 -2.82
CA GLY A 3 -8.46 13.77 -2.93
C GLY A 3 -9.44 12.90 -3.73
N GLY A 4 -9.01 12.46 -4.91
CA GLY A 4 -9.85 11.73 -5.87
C GLY A 4 -10.37 10.42 -5.28
N ASN A 5 -11.68 10.21 -5.37
CA ASN A 5 -12.38 9.08 -4.78
C ASN A 5 -12.22 7.79 -5.64
N ILE A 6 -11.18 6.97 -5.38
CA ILE A 6 -10.71 5.87 -6.26
C ILE A 6 -11.75 4.77 -6.61
N LEU A 7 -12.82 4.55 -5.83
CA LEU A 7 -13.85 3.52 -6.13
C LEU A 7 -14.97 4.06 -7.05
N SER A 8 -15.04 5.37 -7.30
CA SER A 8 -15.98 5.95 -8.28
C SER A 8 -15.29 6.36 -9.58
N ILE A 9 -13.97 6.15 -9.64
CA ILE A 9 -13.08 6.46 -10.75
C ILE A 9 -13.10 5.20 -11.63
N GLY A 10 -13.64 5.30 -12.84
CA GLY A 10 -13.58 4.19 -13.79
C GLY A 10 -12.12 3.84 -14.10
N GLU A 11 -11.83 2.64 -14.61
CA GLU A 11 -10.45 2.23 -14.93
C GLU A 11 -9.68 3.26 -15.79
N LYS A 12 -10.39 4.05 -16.59
CA LYS A 12 -9.84 5.14 -17.40
C LYS A 12 -9.21 6.27 -16.58
N ASP A 13 -9.70 6.49 -15.37
CA ASP A 13 -9.31 7.58 -14.48
C ASP A 13 -8.29 7.11 -13.42
N TYR A 14 -7.86 5.85 -13.46
CA TYR A 14 -6.86 5.31 -12.54
C TYR A 14 -5.58 6.14 -12.54
N GLY A 15 -4.90 6.16 -11.40
CA GLY A 15 -3.55 6.72 -11.26
C GLY A 15 -2.47 5.69 -11.58
N ILE A 16 -1.20 6.03 -11.33
CA ILE A 16 -0.09 5.09 -11.52
C ILE A 16 -0.18 3.87 -10.60
N VAL A 17 -0.56 4.08 -9.33
CA VAL A 17 -0.61 3.00 -8.32
C VAL A 17 -1.61 1.91 -8.69
N PRO A 18 -2.92 2.18 -8.88
CA PRO A 18 -3.88 1.13 -9.26
C PRO A 18 -3.54 0.48 -10.62
N ARG A 19 -2.96 1.21 -11.57
CA ARG A 19 -2.48 0.62 -12.83
C ARG A 19 -1.33 -0.36 -12.63
N ALA A 20 -0.32 0.01 -11.85
CA ALA A 20 0.83 -0.85 -11.57
C ALA A 20 0.40 -2.12 -10.82
N VAL A 21 -0.50 -1.97 -9.84
CA VAL A 21 -1.09 -3.08 -9.09
C VAL A 21 -1.84 -4.03 -10.03
N LYS A 22 -2.64 -3.50 -10.97
CA LYS A 22 -3.30 -4.31 -12.00
C LYS A 22 -2.29 -5.16 -12.78
N THR A 23 -1.22 -4.53 -13.26
CA THR A 23 -0.17 -5.24 -14.00
C THR A 23 0.51 -6.32 -13.16
N ILE A 24 0.74 -6.08 -11.87
CA ILE A 24 1.30 -7.09 -10.95
C ILE A 24 0.36 -8.29 -10.85
N PHE A 25 -0.93 -8.06 -10.57
CA PHE A 25 -1.92 -9.15 -10.48
C PHE A 25 -2.07 -9.91 -11.80
N ASP A 26 -2.18 -9.20 -12.93
CA ASP A 26 -2.24 -9.82 -14.27
C ASP A 26 -0.99 -10.69 -14.53
N THR A 27 0.19 -10.23 -14.13
CA THR A 27 1.45 -10.98 -14.28
C THR A 27 1.48 -12.23 -13.40
N VAL A 28 1.02 -12.12 -12.16
CA VAL A 28 1.00 -13.22 -11.20
C VAL A 28 0.00 -14.29 -11.59
N GLN A 29 -1.18 -13.91 -12.10
CA GLN A 29 -2.19 -14.86 -12.57
C GLN A 29 -1.69 -15.74 -13.73
N ASN A 30 -0.75 -15.23 -14.53
CA ASN A 30 -0.14 -15.96 -15.65
C ASN A 30 1.04 -16.86 -15.24
N ARG A 31 1.43 -16.88 -13.95
CA ARG A 31 2.47 -17.76 -13.42
C ARG A 31 1.87 -18.94 -12.67
N HIS A 32 2.27 -20.15 -13.05
CA HIS A 32 1.80 -21.41 -12.43
C HIS A 32 2.95 -22.23 -11.83
N ASP A 33 4.18 -21.74 -11.93
CA ASP A 33 5.42 -22.38 -11.47
C ASP A 33 5.72 -22.11 -9.99
N CYS A 34 5.02 -21.17 -9.37
CA CYS A 34 5.26 -20.76 -7.99
C CYS A 34 3.98 -20.26 -7.29
N ARG A 35 4.00 -20.29 -5.95
CA ARG A 35 2.98 -19.65 -5.12
C ARG A 35 3.43 -18.22 -4.81
N ILE A 36 2.61 -17.26 -5.20
CA ILE A 36 2.89 -15.83 -4.98
C ILE A 36 1.87 -15.27 -3.99
N THR A 37 2.34 -14.45 -3.07
CA THR A 37 1.51 -13.67 -2.14
C THR A 37 1.83 -12.20 -2.34
N ILE A 38 0.79 -11.39 -2.47
CA ILE A 38 0.90 -9.94 -2.61
C ILE A 38 0.40 -9.32 -1.31
N SER A 39 1.22 -8.48 -0.71
CA SER A 39 0.86 -7.68 0.47
C SER A 39 1.08 -6.19 0.18
N ALA A 40 0.37 -5.35 0.92
CA ALA A 40 0.52 -3.90 0.83
C ALA A 40 0.62 -3.28 2.23
N SER A 41 1.52 -2.32 2.36
CA SER A 41 1.62 -1.36 3.47
C SER A 41 1.46 0.05 2.88
N TYR A 42 0.88 0.98 3.65
CA TYR A 42 0.75 2.36 3.20
C TYR A 42 1.10 3.30 4.35
N LEU A 43 2.22 4.01 4.19
CA LEU A 43 2.84 4.79 5.25
C LEU A 43 2.91 6.26 4.85
N GLU A 44 2.81 7.14 5.85
CA GLU A 44 3.06 8.57 5.71
C GLU A 44 4.29 8.97 6.52
N ILE A 45 5.13 9.84 5.96
CA ILE A 45 6.20 10.51 6.69
C ILE A 45 5.74 11.93 6.95
N TYR A 46 5.53 12.30 8.21
CA TYR A 46 5.07 13.61 8.61
C TYR A 46 5.88 14.12 9.80
N LYS A 47 6.56 15.27 9.62
CA LYS A 47 7.44 15.88 10.64
C LYS A 47 8.45 14.90 11.27
N ASP A 48 9.12 14.14 10.41
CA ASP A 48 10.11 13.11 10.78
C ASP A 48 9.55 11.87 11.50
N ASP A 49 8.23 11.80 11.73
CA ASP A 49 7.56 10.60 12.21
C ASP A 49 7.03 9.76 11.05
N ILE A 50 7.12 8.44 11.18
CA ILE A 50 6.47 7.50 10.26
C ILE A 50 5.16 7.03 10.86
N ILE A 51 4.08 7.17 10.10
CA ILE A 51 2.72 6.86 10.49
C ILE A 51 2.20 5.75 9.60
N ASP A 52 1.63 4.70 10.19
CA ASP A 52 0.90 3.69 9.46
C ASP A 52 -0.50 4.19 9.10
N LEU A 53 -0.79 4.36 7.81
CA LEU A 53 -2.11 4.83 7.35
C LEU A 53 -3.17 3.72 7.37
N LEU A 54 -2.79 2.47 7.59
CA LEU A 54 -3.68 1.30 7.55
C LEU A 54 -3.93 0.69 8.94
N ASP A 55 -3.13 1.03 9.95
CA ASP A 55 -3.34 0.63 11.35
C ASP A 55 -3.85 1.81 12.20
N VAL A 56 -4.90 1.58 12.99
CA VAL A 56 -5.49 2.58 13.89
C VAL A 56 -4.90 2.53 15.29
N ASN A 57 -4.11 1.51 15.59
CA ASN A 57 -3.55 1.29 16.92
C ASN A 57 -2.26 2.09 17.18
N ASP A 58 -1.84 2.92 16.22
CA ASP A 58 -0.68 3.82 16.30
C ASP A 58 0.53 3.13 16.94
N LYS A 59 1.00 2.09 16.27
CA LYS A 59 2.18 1.35 16.71
C LYS A 59 3.43 2.15 16.37
N ASP A 60 4.39 2.15 17.28
CA ASP A 60 5.71 2.71 17.02
C ASP A 60 6.35 2.02 15.82
N LEU A 61 6.53 2.79 14.75
CA LEU A 61 7.28 2.40 13.56
C LEU A 61 8.74 2.82 13.73
N ASP A 62 9.67 1.93 13.40
CA ASP A 62 11.10 2.19 13.55
C ASP A 62 11.84 2.01 12.22
N VAL A 63 12.77 2.91 11.92
CA VAL A 63 13.59 2.86 10.71
C VAL A 63 14.96 2.31 11.08
N ARG A 64 15.33 1.18 10.49
CA ARG A 64 16.60 0.51 10.78
C ARG A 64 17.31 0.11 9.51
N ASP A 65 18.63 -0.01 9.60
CA ASP A 65 19.40 -0.69 8.56
C ASP A 65 19.49 -2.18 8.89
N ASP A 66 19.16 -3.03 7.92
CA ASP A 66 19.34 -4.48 8.03
C ASP A 66 20.83 -4.88 7.87
N ALA A 67 21.13 -6.16 8.09
CA ALA A 67 22.50 -6.66 7.96
C ALA A 67 23.08 -6.58 6.52
N ALA A 68 22.22 -6.36 5.52
CA ALA A 68 22.61 -6.17 4.13
C ALA A 68 22.78 -4.67 3.77
N GLY A 69 22.53 -3.76 4.72
CA GLY A 69 22.63 -2.32 4.52
C GLY A 69 21.40 -1.70 3.88
N ASN A 70 20.25 -2.40 3.85
CA ASN A 70 18.99 -1.83 3.39
C ASN A 70 18.29 -1.13 4.55
N THR A 71 17.76 0.06 4.30
CA THR A 71 16.86 0.73 5.24
C THR A 71 15.47 0.10 5.18
N VAL A 72 14.97 -0.35 6.33
CA VAL A 72 13.69 -1.05 6.50
C VAL A 72 12.84 -0.37 7.58
N VAL A 73 11.52 -0.42 7.39
CA VAL A 73 10.55 0.03 8.40
C VAL A 73 10.05 -1.19 9.18
N ILE A 74 10.32 -1.21 10.48
CA ILE A 74 9.89 -2.26 11.40
C ILE A 74 8.55 -1.87 12.02
N GLY A 75 7.64 -2.85 12.11
CA GLY A 75 6.33 -2.67 12.75
C GLY A 75 5.21 -2.24 11.80
N ALA A 76 5.52 -1.93 10.54
CA ALA A 76 4.53 -1.57 9.53
C ALA A 76 3.52 -2.70 9.34
N SER A 77 2.24 -2.36 9.28
CA SER A 77 1.18 -3.32 8.96
C SER A 77 1.30 -3.78 7.51
N GLU A 78 1.17 -5.10 7.32
CA GLU A 78 1.12 -5.73 6.01
C GLU A 78 -0.25 -6.37 5.81
N HIS A 79 -0.94 -5.97 4.76
CA HIS A 79 -2.25 -6.48 4.40
C HIS A 79 -2.16 -7.31 3.13
N THR A 80 -2.40 -8.62 3.25
CA THR A 80 -2.49 -9.51 2.08
C THR A 80 -3.63 -9.08 1.17
N CYS A 81 -3.34 -8.93 -0.11
CA CYS A 81 -4.27 -8.52 -1.15
C CYS A 81 -4.47 -9.66 -2.15
N HIS A 82 -5.72 -9.93 -2.51
CA HIS A 82 -6.10 -10.97 -3.46
C HIS A 82 -6.58 -10.39 -4.80
N SER A 83 -6.86 -9.09 -4.84
CA SER A 83 -7.33 -8.38 -6.02
C SER A 83 -6.86 -6.92 -6.04
N ILE A 84 -7.07 -6.26 -7.18
CA ILE A 84 -6.91 -4.80 -7.28
C ILE A 84 -7.87 -4.05 -6.36
N ASP A 85 -9.09 -4.55 -6.16
CA ASP A 85 -10.11 -3.92 -5.33
C ASP A 85 -9.69 -3.85 -3.86
N ASP A 86 -8.95 -4.86 -3.38
CA ASP A 86 -8.38 -4.86 -2.03
C ASP A 86 -7.39 -3.69 -1.88
N VAL A 87 -6.47 -3.54 -2.83
CA VAL A 87 -5.47 -2.45 -2.80
C VAL A 87 -6.14 -1.09 -2.92
N VAL A 88 -7.10 -0.94 -3.82
CA VAL A 88 -7.88 0.31 -3.95
C VAL A 88 -8.61 0.65 -2.64
N SER A 89 -9.15 -0.36 -1.95
CA SER A 89 -9.79 -0.18 -0.65
C SER A 89 -8.80 0.28 0.43
N LEU A 90 -7.58 -0.27 0.44
CA LEU A 90 -6.51 0.19 1.34
C LEU A 90 -6.09 1.62 1.04
N LEU A 91 -5.90 1.98 -0.24
CA LEU A 91 -5.55 3.35 -0.64
C LEU A 91 -6.59 4.36 -0.17
N LYS A 92 -7.87 4.00 -0.24
CA LYS A 92 -8.97 4.84 0.28
C LYS A 92 -8.93 4.98 1.78
N LYS A 93 -8.80 3.85 2.48
CA LYS A 93 -8.71 3.83 3.94
C LYS A 93 -7.59 4.76 4.39
N GLY A 94 -6.39 4.58 3.87
CA GLY A 94 -5.23 5.40 4.22
C GLY A 94 -5.37 6.87 3.83
N SER A 95 -5.94 7.17 2.66
CA SER A 95 -6.13 8.56 2.21
C SER A 95 -7.06 9.37 3.12
N ASN A 96 -7.98 8.73 3.85
CA ASN A 96 -8.90 9.41 4.77
C ASN A 96 -8.24 9.75 6.13
N VAL A 97 -7.18 9.05 6.51
CA VAL A 97 -6.46 9.26 7.77
C VAL A 97 -5.22 10.14 7.60
N ARG A 98 -4.82 10.36 6.35
CA ARG A 98 -3.63 11.11 5.96
C ARG A 98 -3.68 12.56 6.44
N HIS A 99 -2.58 13.05 6.99
CA HIS A 99 -2.44 14.46 7.37
C HIS A 99 -2.35 15.34 6.10
N THR A 100 -3.17 16.40 6.05
CA THR A 100 -3.16 17.41 4.97
C THR A 100 -2.79 18.78 5.48
#